data_AF-A0A0C9ZPU2-F1
#
_entry.id   AF-A0A0C9ZPU2-F1
#
_cell.length_a   1.000
_cell.length_b   1.000
_cell.length_c   1.000
_cell.angle_alpha   90.00
_cell.angle_beta   90.00
_cell.angle_gamma   90.00
#
_symmetry.space_group_name_H-M   'P 1'
#
loop_
_entity.id
_entity.type
_entity.pdbx_description
1 polymer ?
#
loop_
_entity_poly.entity_id
_entity_poly.type
_entity_poly.pdbx_seq_one_letter_code
_entity_poly.pdbx_strand_id
1 'polypeptide(L)'
;MEYNRTTLSPLDITRYVMESLSSSLETNDTIWRGYRHKDISKKVQMFLYKMLNNAYCIGDFWSQIPTYEHRAMCQLCRGENDSMEHILTHCTDPVKKTIWDLAKNIWPAKYGPWPIPHIGLILGCGTISLPKRPNEANTHNTNDNRPLSGASCLLHILISESAYLIWTMRCERTIRDTAHTEENTRKRWANVIDRRLQLNRAIASKMRQNTKTTTAVRNTWSDIINTNTQPLQQDWVTNLEVLVGIDLPRPLQTVTTR
;
A
#
# COMPACT_ATOMS: atom_id res chain seq x y z
N MET A 1 20.48 -26.70 -11.82
CA MET A 1 19.99 -25.96 -13.00
C MET A 1 19.97 -24.50 -12.64
N GLU A 2 20.87 -23.73 -13.20
CA GLU A 2 20.97 -22.29 -12.99
C GLU A 2 19.72 -21.60 -13.56
N TYR A 3 18.96 -20.95 -12.69
CA TYR A 3 17.75 -20.22 -13.06
C TYR A 3 18.14 -18.84 -13.62
N ASN A 4 17.96 -18.65 -14.93
CA ASN A 4 18.03 -17.33 -15.54
C ASN A 4 16.86 -16.47 -15.01
N ARG A 5 17.19 -15.43 -14.24
CA ARG A 5 16.25 -14.47 -13.62
C ARG A 5 15.50 -13.58 -14.63
N THR A 6 15.71 -13.75 -15.94
CA THR A 6 15.32 -12.78 -16.99
C THR A 6 13.97 -13.04 -17.66
N THR A 7 13.20 -14.06 -17.27
CA THR A 7 12.02 -14.50 -18.06
C THR A 7 10.78 -14.89 -17.25
N LEU A 8 10.59 -14.35 -16.04
CA LEU A 8 9.27 -14.42 -15.40
C LEU A 8 8.54 -13.11 -15.64
N SER A 9 7.36 -13.20 -16.28
CA SER A 9 6.47 -12.06 -16.40
C SER A 9 6.10 -11.57 -14.99
N PRO A 10 5.94 -10.25 -14.77
CA PRO A 10 5.37 -9.73 -13.53
C PRO A 10 4.07 -10.44 -13.09
N LEU A 11 3.31 -10.97 -14.06
CA LEU A 11 2.13 -11.79 -13.82
C LEU A 11 2.46 -13.15 -13.17
N ASP A 12 3.53 -13.81 -13.59
CA ASP A 12 3.92 -15.12 -13.06
C ASP A 12 4.45 -14.98 -11.63
N ILE A 13 5.22 -13.92 -11.37
CA ILE A 13 5.68 -13.58 -10.00
C ILE A 13 4.47 -13.30 -9.10
N THR A 14 3.50 -12.53 -9.61
CA THR A 14 2.27 -12.24 -8.86
C THR A 14 1.49 -13.51 -8.57
N ARG A 15 1.32 -14.39 -9.55
CA ARG A 15 0.57 -15.64 -9.41
C ARG A 15 1.18 -16.55 -8.35
N TYR A 16 2.51 -16.74 -8.39
CA TYR A 16 3.23 -17.56 -7.43
C TYR A 16 3.09 -17.03 -5.99
N VAL A 17 3.23 -15.72 -5.80
CA VAL A 17 3.06 -15.12 -4.46
C VAL A 17 1.61 -15.24 -3.99
N MET A 18 0.63 -15.04 -4.87
CA MET A 18 -0.79 -15.13 -4.49
C MET A 18 -1.18 -16.56 -4.12
N GLU A 19 -0.67 -17.58 -4.82
CA GLU A 19 -0.89 -18.98 -4.48
C GLU A 19 -0.44 -19.30 -3.04
N SER A 20 0.71 -18.75 -2.62
CA SER A 20 1.21 -18.93 -1.24
C SER A 20 0.29 -18.30 -0.17
N LEU A 21 -0.52 -17.30 -0.54
CA LEU A 21 -1.39 -16.55 0.36
C LEU A 21 -2.85 -17.02 0.36
N SER A 22 -3.39 -17.40 -0.80
CA SER A 22 -4.81 -17.79 -0.96
C SER A 22 -5.03 -19.29 -1.06
N SER A 23 -3.95 -20.10 -1.11
CA SER A 23 -4.00 -21.56 -1.35
C SER A 23 -4.74 -21.93 -2.64
N SER A 24 -4.90 -20.99 -3.56
CA SER A 24 -5.54 -21.17 -4.87
C SER A 24 -4.78 -20.40 -5.94
N LEU A 25 -4.67 -20.99 -7.13
CA LEU A 25 -3.93 -20.38 -8.22
C LEU A 25 -4.77 -19.28 -8.87
N GLU A 26 -4.39 -18.03 -8.65
CA GLU A 26 -5.11 -16.89 -9.21
C GLU A 26 -5.02 -16.86 -10.74
N THR A 27 -6.16 -16.66 -11.41
CA THR A 27 -6.18 -16.49 -12.86
C THR A 27 -5.61 -15.13 -13.26
N ASN A 28 -5.09 -15.01 -14.48
CA ASN A 28 -4.70 -13.71 -15.05
C ASN A 28 -5.83 -12.69 -14.92
N ASP A 29 -7.07 -13.08 -15.24
CA ASP A 29 -8.22 -12.19 -15.14
C ASP A 29 -8.49 -11.72 -13.71
N THR A 30 -8.28 -12.58 -12.71
CA THR A 30 -8.42 -12.15 -11.31
C THR A 30 -7.34 -11.15 -10.92
N ILE A 31 -6.09 -11.40 -11.30
CA ILE A 31 -4.98 -10.44 -11.11
C ILE A 31 -5.30 -9.12 -11.83
N TRP A 32 -5.79 -9.19 -13.07
CA TRP A 32 -6.14 -8.00 -13.85
C TRP A 32 -7.33 -7.22 -13.26
N ARG A 33 -8.29 -7.90 -12.64
CA ARG A 33 -9.38 -7.25 -11.91
C ARG A 33 -8.90 -6.65 -10.59
N GLY A 34 -7.94 -7.30 -9.93
CA GLY A 34 -7.38 -6.91 -8.65
C GLY A 34 -6.76 -5.51 -8.66
N TYR A 35 -5.88 -5.17 -9.61
CA TYR A 35 -5.32 -3.81 -9.62
C TYR A 35 -6.37 -2.74 -9.98
N ARG A 36 -7.51 -3.11 -10.58
CA ARG A 36 -8.66 -2.21 -10.83
C ARG A 36 -9.61 -2.14 -9.64
N HIS A 37 -9.27 -2.77 -8.51
CA HIS A 37 -10.13 -2.78 -7.34
C HIS A 37 -10.49 -1.37 -6.91
N LYS A 38 -11.75 -1.17 -6.52
CA LYS A 38 -12.33 0.15 -6.19
C LYS A 38 -11.59 0.84 -5.03
N ASP A 39 -10.93 0.07 -4.19
CA ASP A 39 -10.19 0.54 -3.02
C ASP A 39 -8.83 1.19 -3.40
N ILE A 40 -8.37 0.96 -4.63
CA ILE A 40 -7.12 1.51 -5.17
C ILE A 40 -7.42 2.78 -5.97
N SER A 41 -6.73 3.88 -5.69
CA SER A 41 -6.93 5.16 -6.38
C SER A 41 -6.57 5.06 -7.86
N LYS A 42 -7.27 5.76 -8.76
CA LYS A 42 -7.02 5.69 -10.22
C LYS A 42 -5.57 5.94 -10.62
N LYS A 43 -4.90 6.85 -9.90
CA LYS A 43 -3.48 7.16 -10.10
C LYS A 43 -2.59 5.94 -9.80
N VAL A 44 -2.89 5.22 -8.72
CA VAL A 44 -2.19 4.00 -8.31
C VAL A 44 -2.58 2.83 -9.21
N GLN A 45 -3.84 2.71 -9.65
CA GLN A 45 -4.24 1.70 -10.65
C GLN A 45 -3.42 1.83 -11.94
N MET A 46 -3.25 3.05 -12.44
CA MET A 46 -2.40 3.34 -13.61
C MET A 46 -0.94 2.97 -13.37
N PHE A 47 -0.43 3.23 -12.16
CA PHE A 47 0.91 2.83 -11.77
C PHE A 47 1.09 1.30 -11.79
N LEU A 48 0.20 0.56 -11.13
CA LEU A 48 0.24 -0.91 -11.11
C LEU A 48 0.09 -1.49 -12.52
N TYR A 49 -0.79 -0.93 -13.35
CA TYR A 49 -0.94 -1.33 -14.74
C TYR A 49 0.36 -1.17 -15.54
N LYS A 50 1.00 0.00 -15.47
CA LYS A 50 2.29 0.24 -16.14
C LYS A 50 3.38 -0.69 -15.61
N MET A 51 3.34 -1.01 -14.32
CA MET A 51 4.27 -1.93 -13.68
C MET A 51 4.12 -3.36 -14.20
N LEU A 52 2.88 -3.86 -14.31
CA LEU A 52 2.58 -5.17 -14.91
C LEU A 52 3.06 -5.29 -16.36
N ASN A 53 2.97 -4.20 -17.12
CA ASN A 53 3.37 -4.16 -18.53
C ASN A 53 4.83 -3.76 -18.74
N ASN A 54 5.65 -3.67 -17.69
CA ASN A 54 7.03 -3.21 -17.74
C ASN A 54 7.22 -1.88 -18.51
N ALA A 55 6.25 -0.97 -18.39
CA ALA A 55 6.15 0.25 -19.19
C ALA A 55 6.88 1.48 -18.57
N TYR A 56 7.77 1.24 -17.60
CA TYR A 56 8.52 2.29 -16.92
C TYR A 56 9.97 2.33 -17.41
N CYS A 57 10.46 3.55 -17.66
CA CYS A 57 11.86 3.83 -17.96
C CYS A 57 12.72 3.68 -16.69
N ILE A 58 13.32 2.51 -16.50
CA ILE A 58 14.14 2.15 -15.35
C ILE A 58 15.32 1.29 -15.84
N GLY A 59 16.45 1.35 -15.14
CA GLY A 59 17.58 0.47 -15.38
C GLY A 59 18.13 0.61 -16.80
N ASP A 60 18.21 -0.53 -17.51
CA ASP A 60 18.79 -0.64 -18.86
C ASP A 60 18.25 0.34 -19.89
N PHE A 61 16.99 0.78 -19.72
CA PHE A 61 16.43 1.84 -20.56
C PHE A 61 17.32 3.10 -20.55
N TRP A 62 17.82 3.51 -19.38
CA TRP A 62 18.67 4.69 -19.24
C TRP A 62 20.12 4.43 -19.64
N SER A 63 20.60 3.19 -19.53
CA SER A 63 21.96 2.80 -19.92
C SER A 63 22.27 3.07 -21.40
N GLN A 64 21.23 3.10 -22.24
CA GLN A 64 21.34 3.32 -23.68
C GLN A 64 21.23 4.81 -24.08
N ILE A 65 20.96 5.71 -23.13
CA ILE A 65 20.76 7.13 -23.41
C ILE A 65 22.01 7.91 -22.99
N PRO A 66 22.77 8.47 -23.97
CA PRO A 66 23.95 9.27 -23.68
C PRO A 66 23.66 10.39 -22.68
N THR A 67 24.57 10.62 -21.74
CA THR A 67 24.51 11.62 -20.64
C THR A 67 23.56 11.31 -19.48
N TYR A 68 22.70 10.29 -19.61
CA TYR A 68 21.71 9.91 -18.60
C TYR A 68 21.90 8.50 -18.05
N GLU A 69 23.01 7.83 -18.37
CA GLU A 69 23.34 6.46 -17.99
C GLU A 69 23.38 6.29 -16.47
N HIS A 70 23.76 7.34 -15.74
CA HIS A 70 23.75 7.38 -14.28
C HIS A 70 22.35 7.10 -13.67
N ARG A 71 21.26 7.29 -14.43
CA ARG A 71 19.88 7.00 -13.99
C ARG A 71 19.50 5.52 -14.06
N ALA A 72 20.30 4.71 -14.75
CA ALA A 72 20.13 3.26 -14.76
C ALA A 72 20.48 2.67 -13.40
N MET A 73 21.47 3.24 -12.70
CA MET A 73 22.00 2.68 -11.47
C MET A 73 21.39 3.33 -10.23
N CYS A 74 21.14 2.52 -9.21
CA CYS A 74 20.76 3.01 -7.89
C CYS A 74 21.95 3.72 -7.21
N GLN A 75 21.80 5.02 -6.97
CA GLN A 75 22.85 5.87 -6.37
C GLN A 75 23.06 5.66 -4.85
N LEU A 76 22.14 4.98 -4.17
CA LEU A 76 22.21 4.77 -2.71
C LEU A 76 22.82 3.43 -2.31
N CYS A 77 22.55 2.40 -3.10
CA CYS A 77 22.90 1.02 -2.79
C CYS A 77 24.18 0.55 -3.49
N ARG A 78 24.81 1.40 -4.33
CA ARG A 78 26.11 1.21 -4.98
C ARG A 78 26.35 -0.23 -5.50
N GLY A 79 25.60 -0.64 -6.52
CA GLY A 79 25.93 -1.87 -7.26
C GLY A 79 24.82 -2.52 -8.05
N GLU A 80 23.55 -2.18 -7.80
CA GLU A 80 22.43 -2.79 -8.52
C GLU A 80 21.85 -1.84 -9.58
N ASN A 81 21.56 -2.40 -10.75
CA ASN A 81 20.76 -1.76 -11.77
C ASN A 81 19.36 -1.53 -11.21
N ASP A 82 18.80 -0.33 -11.38
CA ASP A 82 17.46 -0.04 -10.89
C ASP A 82 16.47 -0.97 -11.60
N SER A 83 15.68 -1.68 -10.80
CA SER A 83 14.52 -2.44 -11.25
C SER A 83 13.34 -2.06 -10.37
N MET A 84 12.12 -2.33 -10.82
CA MET A 84 10.95 -1.99 -10.01
C MET A 84 10.93 -2.76 -8.68
N GLU A 85 11.33 -4.02 -8.72
CA GLU A 85 11.50 -4.84 -7.53
C GLU A 85 12.61 -4.31 -6.61
N HIS A 86 13.75 -3.91 -7.18
CA HIS A 86 14.80 -3.24 -6.40
C HIS A 86 14.25 -2.00 -5.69
N ILE A 87 13.64 -1.07 -6.42
CA ILE A 87 13.17 0.21 -5.91
C ILE A 87 12.13 0.03 -4.80
N LEU A 88 11.17 -0.87 -5.00
CA LEU A 88 10.03 -1.00 -4.09
C LEU A 88 10.33 -1.87 -2.87
N THR A 89 11.20 -2.88 -2.98
CA THR A 89 11.34 -3.90 -1.93
C THR A 89 12.77 -4.08 -1.44
N HIS A 90 13.78 -4.14 -2.32
CA HIS A 90 15.14 -4.52 -1.93
C HIS A 90 16.08 -3.35 -1.58
N CYS A 91 15.89 -2.18 -2.19
CA CYS A 91 16.81 -1.05 -2.10
C CYS A 91 17.10 -0.62 -0.64
N THR A 92 18.33 -0.23 -0.34
CA THR A 92 18.72 0.29 1.00
C THR A 92 18.26 1.73 1.25
N ASP A 93 17.45 2.30 0.36
CA ASP A 93 16.93 3.67 0.49
C ASP A 93 16.18 3.88 1.82
N PRO A 94 16.62 4.85 2.66
CA PRO A 94 15.94 5.17 3.92
C PRO A 94 14.49 5.63 3.71
N VAL A 95 14.15 6.23 2.57
CA VAL A 95 12.78 6.61 2.21
C VAL A 95 11.89 5.38 2.11
N LYS A 96 12.35 4.36 1.36
CA LYS A 96 11.63 3.08 1.18
C LYS A 96 11.40 2.41 2.53
N LYS A 97 12.46 2.31 3.34
CA LYS A 97 12.38 1.70 4.68
C LYS A 97 11.37 2.43 5.56
N THR A 98 11.49 3.77 5.66
CA THR A 98 10.60 4.60 6.47
C THR A 98 9.14 4.39 6.08
N ILE A 99 8.82 4.44 4.78
CA ILE A 99 7.44 4.28 4.30
C ILE A 99 6.87 2.89 4.66
N TRP A 100 7.65 1.82 4.48
CA TRP A 100 7.18 0.48 4.84
C TRP A 100 7.03 0.29 6.35
N ASP A 101 7.93 0.87 7.14
CA ASP A 101 7.83 0.85 8.61
C ASP A 101 6.58 1.61 9.08
N LEU A 102 6.26 2.76 8.46
CA LEU A 102 5.03 3.50 8.73
C LEU A 102 3.77 2.67 8.44
N ALA A 103 3.71 2.03 7.28
CA ALA A 103 2.58 1.19 6.89
C ALA A 103 2.41 -0.01 7.83
N LYS A 104 3.51 -0.66 8.19
CA LYS A 104 3.53 -1.75 9.17
C LYS A 104 3.04 -1.30 10.55
N ASN A 105 3.48 -0.13 11.01
CA ASN A 105 3.17 0.35 12.36
C ASN A 105 1.69 0.70 12.56
N ILE A 106 1.00 1.13 11.51
CA ILE A 106 -0.44 1.41 11.60
C ILE A 106 -1.31 0.19 11.29
N TRP A 107 -0.73 -0.92 10.84
CA TRP A 107 -1.48 -2.14 10.57
C TRP A 107 -1.99 -2.76 11.89
N PRO A 108 -3.31 -2.92 12.08
CA PRO A 108 -3.83 -3.45 13.34
C PRO A 108 -3.42 -4.92 13.54
N ALA A 109 -2.73 -5.22 14.65
CA ALA A 109 -2.28 -6.59 14.97
C ALA A 109 -3.43 -7.61 15.04
N LYS A 110 -4.66 -7.16 15.30
CA LYS A 110 -5.86 -8.00 15.28
C LYS A 110 -6.23 -8.52 13.87
N TYR A 111 -5.61 -8.02 12.81
CA TYR A 111 -5.79 -8.53 11.46
C TYR A 111 -4.68 -9.50 11.04
N GLY A 112 -3.78 -9.84 11.96
CA GLY A 112 -2.64 -10.73 11.71
C GLY A 112 -1.34 -9.95 11.46
N PRO A 113 -0.25 -10.67 11.18
CA PRO A 113 1.04 -10.04 10.92
C PRO A 113 0.98 -9.16 9.67
N TRP A 114 1.77 -8.08 9.66
CA TRP A 114 1.99 -7.29 8.46
C TRP A 114 2.68 -8.14 7.38
N PRO A 115 2.14 -8.22 6.16
CA PRO A 115 2.78 -8.98 5.09
C PRO A 115 4.04 -8.26 4.61
N ILE A 116 5.13 -9.01 4.47
CA ILE A 116 6.40 -8.47 3.98
C ILE A 116 6.20 -7.98 2.53
N PRO A 117 6.50 -6.69 2.22
CA PRO A 117 6.33 -6.17 0.87
C PRO A 117 7.22 -6.92 -0.13
N HIS A 118 6.59 -7.54 -1.12
CA HIS A 118 7.23 -8.19 -2.27
C HIS A 118 6.57 -7.69 -3.56
N ILE A 119 7.27 -7.70 -4.70
CA ILE A 119 6.74 -7.14 -5.95
C ILE A 119 5.41 -7.80 -6.35
N GLY A 120 5.31 -9.13 -6.22
CA GLY A 120 4.06 -9.87 -6.48
C GLY A 120 2.92 -9.49 -5.52
N LEU A 121 3.22 -9.22 -4.25
CA LEU A 121 2.23 -8.75 -3.27
C LEU A 121 1.70 -7.36 -3.66
N ILE A 122 2.58 -6.47 -4.11
CA ILE A 122 2.21 -5.10 -4.51
C ILE A 122 1.33 -5.16 -5.77
N LEU A 123 1.73 -5.95 -6.77
CA LEU A 123 0.98 -6.13 -8.01
C LEU A 123 -0.39 -6.78 -7.78
N GLY A 124 -0.44 -7.79 -6.90
CA GLY A 124 -1.65 -8.52 -6.55
C GLY A 124 -2.43 -7.94 -5.37
N CYS A 125 -2.04 -6.79 -4.81
CA CYS A 125 -2.58 -6.36 -3.52
C CYS A 125 -4.11 -6.29 -3.50
N GLY A 126 -4.74 -5.85 -4.59
CA GLY A 126 -6.19 -5.73 -4.70
C GLY A 126 -6.97 -7.05 -4.80
N THR A 127 -6.30 -8.20 -4.93
CA THR A 127 -6.95 -9.53 -4.86
C THR A 127 -6.94 -10.11 -3.45
N ILE A 128 -6.15 -9.55 -2.53
CA ILE A 128 -6.00 -10.07 -1.18
C ILE A 128 -7.33 -9.97 -0.44
N SER A 129 -7.83 -11.12 0.04
CA SER A 129 -9.02 -11.21 0.87
C SER A 129 -8.66 -11.88 2.19
N LEU A 130 -8.79 -11.15 3.29
CA LEU A 130 -8.45 -11.69 4.62
C LEU A 130 -9.58 -12.60 5.13
N PRO A 131 -9.26 -13.83 5.57
CA PRO A 131 -10.25 -14.76 6.11
C PRO A 131 -10.79 -14.26 7.46
N LYS A 132 -12.06 -14.58 7.74
CA LYS A 132 -12.70 -14.26 9.04
C LYS A 132 -12.05 -15.09 10.15
N ARG A 133 -11.80 -14.49 11.33
CA ARG A 133 -11.25 -15.24 12.47
C ARG A 133 -12.31 -16.18 13.08
N PRO A 134 -11.91 -17.37 13.58
CA PRO A 134 -12.82 -18.31 14.25
C PRO A 134 -13.59 -17.70 15.43
N ASN A 135 -12.98 -16.77 16.17
CA ASN A 135 -13.56 -16.24 17.42
C ASN A 135 -14.63 -15.14 17.21
N GLU A 136 -14.87 -14.68 15.98
CA GLU A 136 -16.00 -13.80 15.64
C GLU A 136 -17.24 -14.59 15.15
N ALA A 137 -17.17 -15.92 15.14
CA ALA A 137 -18.28 -16.80 14.76
C ALA A 137 -19.39 -16.91 15.82
N ASN A 138 -19.18 -16.38 17.03
CA ASN A 138 -20.11 -16.48 18.15
C ASN A 138 -21.23 -15.42 18.15
N THR A 139 -21.26 -14.50 17.20
CA THR A 139 -22.37 -13.53 17.06
C THR A 139 -23.42 -14.10 16.10
N HIS A 140 -24.38 -14.84 16.66
CA HIS A 140 -25.63 -15.37 16.09
C HIS A 140 -26.02 -14.98 14.64
N ASN A 141 -25.26 -15.42 13.64
CA ASN A 141 -25.71 -15.54 12.25
C ASN A 141 -24.80 -16.53 11.51
N THR A 142 -25.18 -17.80 11.57
CA THR A 142 -24.46 -18.99 11.09
C THR A 142 -24.37 -19.14 9.56
N ASN A 143 -24.55 -18.08 8.78
CA ASN A 143 -24.52 -18.14 7.30
C ASN A 143 -23.76 -17.00 6.61
N ASP A 144 -23.02 -16.16 7.34
CA ASP A 144 -22.26 -15.04 6.72
C ASP A 144 -20.76 -15.33 6.66
N ASN A 145 -20.38 -16.18 5.70
CA ASN A 145 -19.00 -16.54 5.35
C ASN A 145 -18.27 -15.41 4.60
N ARG A 146 -18.67 -14.14 4.81
CA ARG A 146 -18.14 -12.99 4.08
C ARG A 146 -16.76 -12.59 4.62
N PRO A 147 -15.79 -12.34 3.73
CA PRO A 147 -14.43 -11.94 4.11
C PRO A 147 -14.41 -10.62 4.90
N LEU A 148 -13.35 -10.39 5.68
CA LEU A 148 -13.10 -9.14 6.41
C LEU A 148 -12.82 -8.00 5.42
N SER A 149 -13.88 -7.48 4.81
CA SER A 149 -13.80 -6.52 3.70
C SER A 149 -13.15 -5.21 4.11
N GLY A 150 -13.34 -4.74 5.36
CA GLY A 150 -12.71 -3.52 5.86
C GLY A 150 -11.20 -3.67 6.05
N ALA A 151 -10.75 -4.75 6.68
CA ALA A 151 -9.32 -5.03 6.86
C ALA A 151 -8.60 -5.25 5.53
N SER A 152 -9.24 -5.97 4.60
CA SER A 152 -8.69 -6.19 3.24
C SER A 152 -8.57 -4.86 2.49
N CYS A 153 -9.60 -4.01 2.54
CA CYS A 153 -9.59 -2.66 1.98
C CYS A 153 -8.45 -1.81 2.57
N LEU A 154 -8.27 -1.83 3.89
CA LEU A 154 -7.18 -1.10 4.55
C LEU A 154 -5.83 -1.60 4.04
N LEU A 155 -5.63 -2.91 3.97
CA LEU A 155 -4.39 -3.51 3.48
C LEU A 155 -4.10 -3.10 2.03
N HIS A 156 -5.11 -3.10 1.15
CA HIS A 156 -4.99 -2.65 -0.24
C HIS A 156 -4.51 -1.20 -0.29
N ILE A 157 -5.11 -0.31 0.51
CA ILE A 157 -4.74 1.10 0.58
C ILE A 157 -3.29 1.25 1.07
N LEU A 158 -2.93 0.61 2.17
CA LEU A 158 -1.60 0.73 2.77
C LEU A 158 -0.50 0.25 1.84
N ILE A 159 -0.66 -0.91 1.19
CA ILE A 159 0.34 -1.45 0.28
C ILE A 159 0.45 -0.58 -0.97
N SER A 160 -0.68 -0.27 -1.62
CA SER A 160 -0.70 0.35 -2.93
C SER A 160 -0.25 1.83 -2.89
N GLU A 161 -0.72 2.60 -1.91
CA GLU A 161 -0.34 4.01 -1.77
C GLU A 161 1.11 4.16 -1.29
N SER A 162 1.59 3.26 -0.43
CA SER A 162 3.00 3.25 0.02
C SER A 162 3.95 2.92 -1.14
N ALA A 163 3.66 1.88 -1.92
CA ALA A 163 4.46 1.53 -3.09
C ALA A 163 4.53 2.67 -4.10
N TYR A 164 3.39 3.32 -4.36
CA TYR A 164 3.35 4.46 -5.27
C TYR A 164 4.13 5.67 -4.74
N LEU A 165 4.06 5.96 -3.44
CA LEU A 165 4.85 7.04 -2.83
C LEU A 165 6.35 6.75 -2.94
N ILE A 166 6.80 5.52 -2.66
CA ILE A 166 8.21 5.11 -2.83
C ILE A 166 8.67 5.36 -4.27
N TRP A 167 7.89 4.89 -5.25
CA TRP A 167 8.17 5.11 -6.66
C TRP A 167 8.30 6.59 -7.02
N THR A 168 7.34 7.42 -6.59
CA THR A 168 7.37 8.86 -6.91
C THR A 168 8.53 9.58 -6.26
N MET A 169 8.87 9.28 -5.00
CA MET A 169 10.00 9.88 -4.31
C MET A 169 11.34 9.46 -4.93
N ARG A 170 11.46 8.19 -5.39
CA ARG A 170 12.60 7.75 -6.20
C ARG A 170 12.70 8.55 -7.51
N CYS A 171 11.60 8.74 -8.23
CA CYS A 171 11.61 9.54 -9.45
C CYS A 171 12.03 10.99 -9.21
N GLU A 172 11.57 11.62 -8.13
CA GLU A 172 12.01 12.96 -7.74
C GLU A 172 13.52 13.00 -7.46
N ARG A 173 14.06 11.99 -6.78
CA ARG A 173 15.51 11.87 -6.52
C ARG A 173 16.29 11.69 -7.83
N THR A 174 15.94 10.71 -8.66
CA THR A 174 16.73 10.37 -9.85
C THR A 174 16.57 11.37 -11.00
N ILE A 175 15.41 12.00 -11.16
CA ILE A 175 15.12 12.87 -12.32
C ILE A 175 15.25 14.35 -11.97
N ARG A 176 14.90 14.75 -10.74
CA ARG A 176 14.90 16.16 -10.30
C ARG A 176 15.99 16.46 -9.28
N ASP A 177 16.89 15.52 -9.03
CA ASP A 177 18.00 15.62 -8.06
C ASP A 177 17.54 16.11 -6.67
N THR A 178 16.35 15.68 -6.24
CA THR A 178 15.76 16.10 -4.97
C THR A 178 16.05 15.09 -3.87
N ALA A 179 16.81 15.50 -2.86
CA ALA A 179 17.03 14.71 -1.65
C ALA A 179 15.81 14.76 -0.72
N HIS A 180 15.53 13.66 -0.02
CA HIS A 180 14.41 13.55 0.92
C HIS A 180 14.93 13.27 2.33
N THR A 181 14.48 14.08 3.28
CA THR A 181 14.72 13.81 4.71
C THR A 181 13.68 12.81 5.23
N GLU A 182 14.02 12.12 6.33
CA GLU A 182 13.09 11.22 7.01
C GLU A 182 11.81 11.95 7.44
N GLU A 183 11.93 13.15 7.99
CA GLU A 183 10.81 13.98 8.44
C GLU A 183 9.87 14.35 7.28
N ASN A 184 10.42 14.78 6.13
CA ASN A 184 9.62 15.06 4.93
C ASN A 184 8.94 13.78 4.43
N THR A 185 9.62 12.63 4.49
CA THR A 185 9.06 11.33 4.10
C THR A 185 7.87 10.95 4.96
N ARG A 186 8.00 11.05 6.28
CA ARG A 186 6.92 10.78 7.25
C ARG A 186 5.72 11.68 7.02
N LYS A 187 5.94 12.99 6.87
CA LYS A 187 4.87 13.97 6.57
C LYS A 187 4.15 13.66 5.26
N ARG A 188 4.88 13.36 4.19
CA ARG A 188 4.30 13.03 2.88
C ARG A 188 3.46 11.76 2.95
N TRP A 189 3.95 10.72 3.62
CA TRP A 189 3.20 9.47 3.79
C TRP A 189 1.93 9.68 4.61
N ALA A 190 2.02 10.39 5.75
CA ALA A 190 0.84 10.71 6.55
C ALA A 190 -0.20 11.49 5.75
N ASN A 191 0.23 12.49 4.96
CA ASN A 191 -0.66 13.24 4.07
C ASN A 191 -1.31 12.37 2.99
N VAL A 192 -0.62 11.36 2.46
CA VAL A 192 -1.19 10.42 1.49
C VAL A 192 -2.31 9.61 2.14
N ILE A 193 -2.06 9.03 3.32
CA ILE A 193 -3.05 8.22 4.03
C ILE A 193 -4.25 9.08 4.49
N ASP A 194 -4.00 10.28 5.02
CA ASP A 194 -5.07 11.21 5.41
C ASP A 194 -5.94 11.60 4.22
N ARG A 195 -5.35 11.93 3.07
CA ARG A 195 -6.12 12.22 1.84
C ARG A 195 -7.00 11.05 1.42
N ARG A 196 -6.54 9.81 1.59
CA ARG A 196 -7.37 8.61 1.30
C ARG A 196 -8.52 8.48 2.28
N LEU A 197 -8.30 8.72 3.56
CA LEU A 197 -9.35 8.77 4.57
C LEU A 197 -10.39 9.85 4.24
N GLN A 198 -9.95 11.07 3.95
CA GLN A 198 -10.84 12.19 3.62
C GLN A 198 -11.66 11.92 2.35
N LEU A 199 -11.05 11.33 1.31
CA LEU A 199 -11.77 10.94 0.09
C LEU A 199 -12.86 9.90 0.40
N ASN A 200 -12.55 8.89 1.22
CA ASN A 200 -13.52 7.88 1.63
C ASN A 200 -14.67 8.50 2.44
N ARG A 201 -14.36 9.41 3.38
CA ARG A 201 -15.37 10.16 4.15
C ARG A 201 -16.24 11.05 3.25
N ALA A 202 -15.66 11.73 2.27
CA ALA A 202 -16.40 12.56 1.32
C ALA A 202 -17.38 11.72 0.47
N ILE A 203 -16.96 10.54 0.00
CA ILE A 203 -17.83 9.60 -0.72
C ILE A 203 -18.95 9.10 0.21
N ALA A 204 -18.63 8.70 1.44
CA ALA A 204 -19.63 8.24 2.40
C ALA A 204 -20.63 9.34 2.78
N SER A 205 -20.17 10.58 2.97
CA SER A 205 -21.03 11.73 3.26
C SER A 205 -21.98 12.04 2.10
N LYS A 206 -21.46 12.04 0.86
CA LYS A 206 -22.29 12.21 -0.36
C LYS A 206 -23.32 11.08 -0.51
N MET A 207 -22.97 9.87 -0.10
CA MET A 207 -23.82 8.69 -0.15
C MET A 207 -24.41 8.32 1.22
N ARG A 208 -24.67 9.30 2.11
CA ARG A 208 -25.08 9.03 3.51
C ARG A 208 -26.28 8.12 3.68
N GLN A 209 -27.20 8.10 2.71
CA GLN A 209 -28.37 7.20 2.69
C GLN A 209 -28.00 5.73 2.39
N ASN A 210 -26.82 5.50 1.80
CA ASN A 210 -26.28 4.17 1.54
C ASN A 210 -25.48 3.67 2.74
N THR A 211 -26.16 2.96 3.64
CA THR A 211 -25.58 2.36 4.84
C THR A 211 -24.40 1.43 4.55
N LYS A 212 -24.34 0.79 3.37
CA LYS A 212 -23.20 -0.08 2.99
C LYS A 212 -21.92 0.72 2.81
N THR A 213 -21.98 1.90 2.18
CA THR A 213 -20.82 2.75 1.96
C THR A 213 -20.28 3.30 3.29
N THR A 214 -21.16 3.78 4.16
CA THR A 214 -20.78 4.29 5.49
C THR A 214 -20.17 3.19 6.36
N THR A 215 -20.76 2.00 6.36
CA THR A 215 -20.23 0.83 7.10
C THR A 215 -18.89 0.37 6.54
N ALA A 216 -18.70 0.39 5.22
CA ALA A 216 -17.41 0.04 4.63
C ALA A 216 -16.29 1.00 5.09
N VAL A 217 -16.53 2.32 5.04
CA VAL A 217 -15.55 3.31 5.52
C VAL A 217 -15.28 3.14 7.02
N ARG A 218 -16.32 2.92 7.82
CA ARG A 218 -16.15 2.65 9.25
C ARG A 218 -15.26 1.42 9.48
N ASN A 219 -15.57 0.30 8.84
CA ASN A 219 -14.84 -0.96 9.01
C ASN A 219 -13.39 -0.90 8.51
N THR A 220 -13.10 -0.07 7.51
CA THR A 220 -11.73 0.11 6.99
C THR A 220 -10.86 0.93 7.96
N TRP A 221 -11.40 1.98 8.57
CA TRP A 221 -10.58 3.03 9.20
C TRP A 221 -10.72 3.10 10.73
N SER A 222 -11.76 2.49 11.33
CA SER A 222 -12.02 2.60 12.77
C SER A 222 -10.82 2.22 13.62
N ASP A 223 -10.10 1.17 13.24
CA ASP A 223 -9.06 0.59 14.09
C ASP A 223 -7.73 1.34 14.07
N ILE A 224 -7.57 2.26 13.12
CA ILE A 224 -6.37 3.11 13.05
C ILE A 224 -6.65 4.53 13.56
N ILE A 225 -7.92 4.94 13.63
CA ILE A 225 -8.35 6.24 14.17
C ILE A 225 -8.59 6.18 15.69
N ASN A 226 -9.02 5.02 16.23
CA ASN A 226 -9.33 4.83 17.65
C ASN A 226 -8.11 4.93 18.60
N THR A 227 -6.89 5.00 18.09
CA THR A 227 -5.69 4.68 18.88
C THR A 227 -5.22 5.77 19.83
N ASN A 228 -5.62 7.04 19.69
CA ASN A 228 -4.91 8.11 20.41
C ASN A 228 -5.69 9.20 21.16
N THR A 229 -6.98 9.54 20.92
CA THR A 229 -7.40 10.86 21.48
C THR A 229 -8.84 11.16 21.88
N GLN A 230 -9.88 10.35 21.60
CA GLN A 230 -11.22 10.59 22.15
C GLN A 230 -12.17 9.45 21.75
N PRO A 231 -13.25 9.16 22.50
CA PRO A 231 -14.32 8.31 22.01
C PRO A 231 -14.85 8.91 20.70
N LEU A 232 -14.76 8.13 19.61
CA LEU A 232 -15.22 8.56 18.30
C LEU A 232 -16.68 8.99 18.38
N GLN A 233 -16.96 10.24 17.96
CA GLN A 233 -18.34 10.69 17.77
C GLN A 233 -19.05 9.69 16.83
N GLN A 234 -20.28 9.30 17.17
CA GLN A 234 -21.07 8.28 16.46
C GLN A 234 -21.07 8.45 14.92
N ASP A 235 -20.97 9.70 14.45
CA ASP A 235 -21.12 10.13 13.05
C ASP A 235 -19.83 10.67 12.38
N TRP A 236 -18.65 10.36 12.92
CA TRP A 236 -17.36 10.83 12.37
C TRP A 236 -17.12 10.51 10.88
N VAL A 237 -17.77 9.45 10.37
CA VAL A 237 -17.66 9.02 8.98
C VAL A 237 -18.33 10.03 8.04
N THR A 238 -19.46 10.63 8.45
CA THR A 238 -20.32 11.47 7.62
C THR A 238 -20.21 12.95 7.95
N ASN A 239 -19.86 13.28 9.19
CA ASN A 239 -19.61 14.66 9.61
C ASN A 239 -18.24 15.09 9.09
N LEU A 240 -18.24 15.96 8.07
CA LEU A 240 -17.02 16.46 7.42
C LEU A 240 -16.39 17.66 8.15
N GLU A 241 -16.93 18.05 9.31
CA GLU A 241 -16.26 19.03 10.17
C GLU A 241 -14.82 18.57 10.45
N VAL A 242 -13.92 19.55 10.53
CA VAL A 242 -12.48 19.31 10.69
C VAL A 242 -12.31 18.45 11.93
N LEU A 243 -11.91 17.19 11.74
CA LEU A 243 -11.53 16.32 12.84
C LEU A 243 -10.17 16.83 13.35
N VAL A 244 -10.22 17.86 14.20
CA VAL A 244 -9.07 18.34 14.95
C VAL A 244 -8.74 17.23 15.95
N GLY A 245 -7.68 16.46 15.70
CA GLY A 245 -7.18 15.46 16.65
C GLY A 245 -7.06 14.01 16.16
N ILE A 246 -7.28 13.70 14.88
CA ILE A 246 -6.77 12.43 14.31
C ILE A 246 -5.27 12.62 14.05
N ASP A 247 -4.47 12.45 15.10
CA ASP A 247 -3.09 12.01 14.90
C ASP A 247 -3.17 10.54 14.46
N LEU A 248 -3.13 10.28 13.14
CA LEU A 248 -2.64 8.99 12.64
C LEU A 248 -1.37 8.67 13.44
N PRO A 249 -1.20 7.45 14.00
CA PRO A 249 -0.17 7.17 14.99
C PRO A 249 1.14 7.81 14.56
N ARG A 250 1.49 8.93 15.22
CA ARG A 250 2.75 9.61 14.93
C ARG A 250 3.79 8.62 15.43
N PRO A 251 4.58 8.01 14.54
CA PRO A 251 5.40 6.87 14.94
C PRO A 251 6.38 7.39 15.97
N LEU A 252 6.36 6.74 17.14
CA LEU A 252 7.15 7.09 18.32
C LEU A 252 8.51 7.61 17.88
N GLN A 253 8.74 8.90 18.13
CA GLN A 253 10.10 9.43 18.14
C GLN A 253 10.77 8.67 19.27
N THR A 254 11.67 7.74 18.93
CA THR A 254 12.53 7.10 19.92
C THR A 254 13.28 8.22 20.62
N VAL A 255 12.88 8.52 21.86
CA VAL A 255 13.59 9.41 22.74
C VAL A 255 14.92 8.73 23.03
N THR A 256 15.96 9.14 22.30
CA THR A 256 17.34 8.83 22.66
C THR A 256 17.61 9.52 23.98
N THR A 257 17.48 8.77 25.07
CA THR A 257 17.92 9.20 26.39
C THR A 257 19.43 9.22 26.38
N ARG A 258 20.01 10.40 26.59
CA ARG A 258 21.40 10.58 26.97
C ARG A 258 21.60 10.21 28.43
#